data_AF-A0A8T4JL97-F1
#
_entry.id   AF-A0A8T4JL97-F1
#
_cell.length_a   1.000
_cell.length_b   1.000
_cell.length_c   1.000
_cell.angle_alpha   90.00
_cell.angle_beta   90.00
_cell.angle_gamma   90.00
#
_symmetry.space_group_name_H-M   'P 1'
#
loop_
_entity.id
_entity.type
_entity.pdbx_description
1 polymer ?
#
loop_
_entity_poly.entity_id
_entity_poly.type
_entity_poly.pdbx_seq_one_letter_code
_entity_poly.pdbx_strand_id
1 'polypeptide(L)'
;MKRQLKKLGNKQFAEDIKNFIKAPHEFYGKRVPEMKTLAKRLHEEYPLKDFYKVFNRLWKSGYQGEASLALHTLQLYKEEYDLNTWKFLKPKFKEITNWDKSDILGKEIIGHILLKYPKLTKEIIRLSKTKNLWIKRMMIHATVQLAKNKNIKPALLLIEGELYNKDENIQIANGIVLRDIGKMKSEEIKRFILKHIQMPLTTFTIATEHMKELRRVRKLKKLKGDKNKGFFWRLVNNGKRIQL
;
A
#
# COMPACT_ATOMS: atom_id res chain seq x y z
N MET A 1 7.48 -12.87 34.19
CA MET A 1 6.57 -11.91 33.53
C MET A 1 6.61 -10.47 34.10
N LYS A 2 7.73 -9.94 34.63
CA LYS A 2 7.83 -8.52 35.10
C LYS A 2 9.27 -8.02 35.37
N ARG A 3 10.27 -8.50 34.62
CA ARG A 3 11.68 -8.10 34.75
C ARG A 3 12.26 -7.92 33.34
N GLN A 4 12.98 -6.82 33.11
CA GLN A 4 13.68 -6.40 31.86
C GLN A 4 12.99 -5.39 30.92
N LEU A 5 12.27 -4.42 31.49
CA LEU A 5 12.16 -3.07 30.93
C LEU A 5 12.72 -2.03 31.92
N LYS A 6 13.79 -2.41 32.65
CA LYS A 6 14.42 -1.56 33.69
C LYS A 6 15.84 -1.21 33.26
N LYS A 7 16.06 0.10 33.10
CA LYS A 7 17.22 0.88 32.61
C LYS A 7 17.08 1.25 31.13
N LEU A 8 16.92 2.52 30.73
CA LEU A 8 16.98 3.82 31.40
C LEU A 8 16.16 4.77 30.52
N GLY A 9 15.00 5.24 31.00
CA GLY A 9 14.10 6.07 30.19
C GLY A 9 12.64 5.92 30.57
N ASN A 10 12.27 6.46 31.72
CA ASN A 10 10.90 6.89 32.04
C ASN A 10 9.87 5.77 32.37
N LYS A 11 9.58 5.54 33.67
CA LYS A 11 8.40 4.75 34.12
C LYS A 11 7.11 5.22 33.40
N GLN A 12 7.00 6.52 33.16
CA GLN A 12 5.92 7.13 32.40
C GLN A 12 5.83 6.57 30.97
N PHE A 13 6.94 6.32 30.30
CA PHE A 13 6.94 5.77 28.95
C PHE A 13 6.48 4.30 28.90
N ALA A 14 6.90 3.49 29.87
CA ALA A 14 6.39 2.13 30.01
C ALA A 14 4.89 2.12 30.37
N GLU A 15 4.44 3.06 31.20
CA GLU A 15 3.02 3.26 31.52
C GLU A 15 2.24 3.79 30.30
N ASP A 16 2.80 4.72 29.52
CA ASP A 16 2.22 5.31 28.31
C ASP A 16 2.06 4.24 27.22
N ILE A 17 3.10 3.44 26.97
CA ILE A 17 3.04 2.29 26.05
C ILE A 17 1.98 1.31 26.56
N LYS A 18 1.98 0.96 27.84
CA LYS A 18 1.01 0.02 28.43
C LYS A 18 -0.43 0.53 28.40
N ASN A 19 -0.65 1.83 28.60
CA ASN A 19 -1.96 2.48 28.51
C ASN A 19 -2.42 2.55 27.05
N PHE A 20 -1.52 2.87 26.13
CA PHE A 20 -1.76 2.83 24.68
C PHE A 20 -2.14 1.41 24.21
N ILE A 21 -1.44 0.39 24.68
CA ILE A 21 -1.72 -1.04 24.40
C ILE A 21 -3.10 -1.46 24.91
N LYS A 22 -3.52 -0.94 26.07
CA LYS A 22 -4.81 -1.24 26.71
C LYS A 22 -6.00 -0.47 26.14
N ALA A 23 -5.77 0.60 25.38
CA ALA A 23 -6.81 1.36 24.70
C ALA A 23 -6.86 1.12 23.18
N PRO A 24 -6.90 -0.12 22.64
CA PRO A 24 -6.94 -0.33 21.20
C PRO A 24 -8.34 -0.11 20.59
N HIS A 25 -9.40 0.09 21.39
CA HIS A 25 -10.79 -0.02 20.94
C HIS A 25 -11.52 1.31 20.64
N GLU A 26 -10.81 2.40 20.34
CA GLU A 26 -11.47 3.59 19.77
C GLU A 26 -10.65 4.12 18.60
N PHE A 27 -10.83 3.48 17.45
CA PHE A 27 -10.12 3.79 16.22
C PHE A 27 -10.96 4.59 15.24
N TYR A 28 -11.67 5.62 15.69
CA TYR A 28 -12.18 6.71 14.85
C TYR A 28 -12.26 7.99 15.68
N GLY A 29 -11.23 8.85 15.62
CA GLY A 29 -11.37 10.22 16.11
C GLY A 29 -10.10 10.98 16.50
N LYS A 30 -9.26 10.46 17.41
CA LYS A 30 -8.28 11.34 18.11
C LYS A 30 -6.87 10.78 18.48
N ARG A 31 -6.45 9.56 18.09
CA ARG A 31 -5.20 8.91 18.59
C ARG A 31 -3.93 8.92 17.71
N VAL A 32 -3.96 9.44 16.47
CA VAL A 32 -2.76 9.49 15.59
C VAL A 32 -1.61 10.35 16.16
N PRO A 33 -1.87 11.49 16.83
CA PRO A 33 -0.79 12.29 17.44
C PRO A 33 -0.01 11.53 18.52
N GLU A 34 -0.71 10.75 19.36
CA GLU A 34 -0.07 9.97 20.45
C GLU A 34 0.86 8.90 19.90
N MET A 35 0.44 8.16 18.86
CA MET A 35 1.26 7.16 18.18
C MET A 35 2.54 7.78 17.62
N LYS A 36 2.44 8.93 16.94
CA LYS A 36 3.59 9.62 16.38
C LYS A 36 4.55 10.12 17.47
N THR A 37 4.01 10.58 18.60
CA THR A 37 4.81 11.00 19.75
C THR A 37 5.57 9.82 20.36
N LEU A 38 4.91 8.68 20.58
CA LEU A 38 5.55 7.47 21.08
C LEU A 38 6.61 6.93 20.11
N ALA A 39 6.31 6.94 18.81
CA ALA A 39 7.26 6.53 17.78
C ALA A 39 8.51 7.42 17.77
N LYS A 40 8.36 8.73 17.90
CA LYS A 40 9.50 9.66 18.01
C LYS A 40 10.34 9.39 19.25
N ARG A 41 9.71 9.19 20.42
CA ARG A 41 10.43 8.84 21.65
C ARG A 41 11.24 7.56 21.50
N LEU A 42 10.65 6.49 20.94
CA LEU A 42 11.39 5.25 20.66
C LEU A 42 12.57 5.49 19.70
N HIS A 43 12.36 6.31 18.68
CA HIS A 43 13.39 6.64 17.70
C HIS A 43 14.56 7.43 18.33
N GLU A 44 14.26 8.37 19.23
CA GLU A 44 15.26 9.16 19.97
C GLU A 44 16.01 8.33 21.02
N GLU A 45 15.36 7.32 21.61
CA GLU A 45 15.94 6.50 22.68
C GLU A 45 16.87 5.39 22.14
N TYR A 46 16.59 4.83 20.96
CA TYR A 46 17.30 3.67 20.43
C TYR A 46 17.98 3.99 19.09
N PRO A 47 19.27 3.64 18.90
CA PRO A 47 19.82 3.55 17.55
C PRO A 47 19.16 2.40 16.77
N LEU A 48 19.12 2.46 15.43
CA LEU A 48 18.41 1.49 14.59
C LEU A 48 18.75 0.02 14.93
N LYS A 49 20.04 -0.27 15.15
CA LYS A 49 20.53 -1.62 15.47
C LYS A 49 19.91 -2.19 16.74
N ASP A 50 19.74 -1.37 17.78
CA ASP A 50 19.10 -1.79 19.03
C ASP A 50 17.59 -1.76 18.92
N PHE A 51 17.04 -0.83 18.14
CA PHE A 51 15.61 -0.76 17.89
C PHE A 51 15.06 -2.04 17.24
N TYR A 52 15.82 -2.80 16.46
CA TYR A 52 15.37 -4.11 15.94
C TYR A 52 14.93 -5.09 17.04
N LYS A 53 15.56 -5.05 18.22
CA LYS A 53 15.15 -5.88 19.36
C LYS A 53 13.80 -5.42 19.91
N VAL A 54 13.60 -4.11 20.02
CA VAL A 54 12.33 -3.49 20.45
C VAL A 54 11.24 -3.77 19.44
N PHE A 55 11.51 -3.57 18.15
CA PHE A 55 10.63 -3.89 17.04
C PHE A 55 10.13 -5.34 17.14
N ASN A 56 11.04 -6.31 17.32
CA ASN A 56 10.64 -7.72 17.39
C ASN A 56 9.74 -8.02 18.60
N ARG A 57 9.93 -7.32 19.74
CA ARG A 57 9.07 -7.47 20.91
C ARG A 57 7.66 -6.95 20.62
N LEU A 58 7.56 -5.72 20.10
CA LEU A 58 6.29 -5.08 19.73
C LEU A 58 5.57 -5.85 18.60
N TRP A 59 6.32 -6.37 17.64
CA TRP A 59 5.78 -7.10 16.50
C TRP A 59 5.17 -8.45 16.92
N LYS A 60 5.76 -9.12 17.91
CA LYS A 60 5.35 -10.46 18.38
C LYS A 60 4.34 -10.45 19.52
N SER A 61 3.92 -9.29 20.01
CA SER A 61 3.00 -9.20 21.13
C SER A 61 1.56 -9.64 20.81
N GLY A 62 1.21 -9.71 19.53
CA GLY A 62 -0.14 -10.02 19.06
C GLY A 62 -1.08 -8.81 19.03
N TYR A 63 -0.67 -7.65 19.57
CA TYR A 63 -1.48 -6.44 19.55
C TYR A 63 -1.22 -5.60 18.30
N GLN A 64 -2.28 -5.27 17.55
CA GLN A 64 -2.16 -4.46 16.33
C GLN A 64 -1.53 -3.10 16.60
N GLY A 65 -1.90 -2.42 17.69
CA GLY A 65 -1.35 -1.12 18.06
C GLY A 65 0.17 -1.14 18.27
N GLU A 66 0.71 -2.21 18.86
CA GLU A 66 2.16 -2.34 19.05
C GLU A 66 2.90 -2.59 17.74
N ALA A 67 2.35 -3.44 16.87
CA ALA A 67 2.92 -3.66 15.55
C ALA A 67 2.90 -2.38 14.70
N SER A 68 1.83 -1.58 14.77
CA SER A 68 1.75 -0.27 14.12
C SER A 68 2.75 0.71 14.74
N LEU A 69 2.95 0.73 16.07
CA LEU A 69 4.00 1.52 16.73
C LEU A 69 5.39 1.13 16.24
N ALA A 70 5.67 -0.16 16.12
CA ALA A 70 6.94 -0.67 15.62
C ALA A 70 7.23 -0.17 14.18
N LEU A 71 6.25 -0.23 13.29
CA LEU A 71 6.37 0.27 11.92
C LEU A 71 6.50 1.81 11.87
N HIS A 72 5.69 2.52 12.64
CA HIS A 72 5.72 3.98 12.71
C HIS A 72 7.01 4.54 13.30
N THR A 73 7.66 3.77 14.17
CA THR A 73 9.00 4.09 14.68
C THR A 73 10.04 3.75 13.62
N LEU A 74 9.97 2.56 13.01
CA LEU A 74 10.96 2.11 12.03
C LEU A 74 11.08 3.08 10.85
N GLN A 75 9.97 3.61 10.34
CA GLN A 75 9.96 4.58 9.23
C GLN A 75 10.79 5.85 9.51
N LEU A 76 11.04 6.21 10.77
CA LEU A 76 11.82 7.40 11.13
C LEU A 76 13.31 7.20 10.84
N TYR A 77 13.81 5.96 10.85
CA TYR A 77 15.20 5.61 10.54
C TYR A 77 15.50 5.52 9.03
N LYS A 78 14.68 6.14 8.17
CA LYS A 78 14.81 6.03 6.71
C LYS A 78 16.20 6.39 6.18
N GLU A 79 16.89 7.32 6.83
CA GLU A 79 18.24 7.77 6.47
C GLU A 79 19.33 6.77 6.90
N GLU A 80 19.01 5.85 7.83
CA GLU A 80 19.93 4.81 8.33
C GLU A 80 19.75 3.44 7.67
N TYR A 81 18.69 3.25 6.87
CA TYR A 81 18.43 1.95 6.24
C TYR A 81 19.59 1.43 5.39
N ASP A 82 19.91 0.16 5.61
CA ASP A 82 20.90 -0.60 4.87
C ASP A 82 20.33 -1.95 4.34
N LEU A 83 21.20 -2.79 3.75
CA LEU A 83 20.81 -4.15 3.33
C LEU A 83 20.47 -5.07 4.52
N ASN A 84 20.92 -4.76 5.73
CA ASN A 84 20.56 -5.52 6.93
C ASN A 84 19.11 -5.22 7.34
N THR A 85 18.64 -3.98 7.19
CA THR A 85 17.21 -3.65 7.34
C THR A 85 16.35 -4.51 6.42
N TRP A 86 16.75 -4.66 5.15
CA TRP A 86 16.03 -5.54 4.21
C TRP A 86 16.01 -7.00 4.68
N LYS A 87 17.16 -7.55 5.08
CA LYS A 87 17.27 -8.92 5.61
C LYS A 87 16.44 -9.11 6.88
N PHE A 88 16.38 -8.10 7.75
CA PHE A 88 15.58 -8.11 8.98
C PHE A 88 14.07 -8.14 8.71
N LEU A 89 13.60 -7.44 7.67
CA LEU A 89 12.19 -7.30 7.35
C LEU A 89 11.63 -8.45 6.52
N LYS A 90 12.40 -8.96 5.55
CA LYS A 90 11.92 -9.94 4.57
C LYS A 90 11.23 -11.17 5.18
N PRO A 91 11.70 -11.77 6.29
CA PRO A 91 10.99 -12.88 6.93
C PRO A 91 9.59 -12.52 7.44
N LYS A 92 9.39 -11.27 7.90
CA LYS A 92 8.14 -10.78 8.48
C LYS A 92 7.04 -10.54 7.45
N PHE A 93 7.37 -10.49 6.15
CA PHE A 93 6.40 -10.26 5.08
C PHE A 93 5.26 -11.28 5.09
N LYS A 94 5.54 -12.52 5.50
CA LYS A 94 4.54 -13.59 5.59
C LYS A 94 3.57 -13.43 6.77
N GLU A 95 3.94 -12.63 7.77
CA GLU A 95 3.16 -12.39 8.99
C GLU A 95 2.15 -11.24 8.81
N ILE A 96 2.18 -10.56 7.67
CA ILE A 96 1.29 -9.44 7.37
C ILE A 96 -0.05 -9.97 6.91
N THR A 97 -1.10 -9.54 7.59
CA THR A 97 -2.48 -9.99 7.39
C THR A 97 -3.49 -8.86 7.21
N ASN A 98 -3.03 -7.60 7.16
CA ASN A 98 -3.90 -6.44 7.01
C ASN A 98 -3.28 -5.33 6.17
N TRP A 99 -4.15 -4.45 5.67
CA TRP A 99 -3.79 -3.36 4.78
C TRP A 99 -2.92 -2.30 5.46
N ASP A 100 -3.18 -1.99 6.74
CA ASP A 100 -2.46 -0.94 7.49
C ASP A 100 -0.94 -1.24 7.56
N LYS A 101 -0.58 -2.45 8.03
CA LYS A 101 0.81 -2.89 8.07
C LYS A 101 1.44 -2.96 6.68
N SER A 102 0.70 -3.51 5.71
CA SER A 102 1.15 -3.65 4.33
C SER A 102 1.50 -2.29 3.71
N ASP A 103 0.67 -1.28 3.93
CA ASP A 103 0.81 0.03 3.31
C ASP A 103 1.98 0.82 3.92
N ILE A 104 2.08 0.85 5.25
CA ILE A 104 3.18 1.52 5.95
C ILE A 104 4.51 0.85 5.59
N LEU A 105 4.58 -0.48 5.70
CA LEU A 105 5.80 -1.22 5.39
C LEU A 105 6.20 -1.11 3.92
N GLY A 106 5.24 -1.17 3.00
CA GLY A 106 5.48 -0.97 1.57
C GLY A 106 5.98 0.44 1.29
N LYS A 107 5.15 1.46 1.53
CA LYS A 107 5.39 2.83 1.09
C LYS A 107 6.51 3.53 1.85
N GLU A 108 6.51 3.46 3.17
CA GLU A 108 7.40 4.29 4.00
C GLU A 108 8.70 3.58 4.39
N ILE A 109 8.75 2.25 4.35
CA ILE A 109 9.95 1.51 4.73
C ILE A 109 10.62 0.91 3.49
N ILE A 110 9.97 -0.04 2.81
CA ILE A 110 10.55 -0.70 1.63
C ILE A 110 10.80 0.31 0.51
N GLY A 111 9.88 1.25 0.26
CA GLY A 111 10.07 2.27 -0.75
C GLY A 111 11.36 3.09 -0.57
N HIS A 112 11.70 3.48 0.67
CA HIS A 112 12.95 4.20 0.95
C HIS A 112 14.18 3.29 0.85
N ILE A 113 14.07 2.01 1.23
CA ILE A 113 15.15 1.03 0.99
C ILE A 113 15.44 0.91 -0.51
N LEU A 114 14.42 0.88 -1.38
CA LEU A 114 14.60 0.76 -2.82
C LEU A 114 15.28 1.98 -3.45
N LEU A 115 15.09 3.18 -2.89
CA LEU A 115 15.82 4.37 -3.34
C LEU A 115 17.33 4.25 -3.12
N LYS A 116 17.73 3.69 -1.99
CA LYS A 116 19.15 3.45 -1.66
C LYS A 116 19.73 2.23 -2.36
N TYR A 117 18.91 1.20 -2.59
CA TYR A 117 19.33 -0.07 -3.18
C TYR A 117 18.48 -0.46 -4.40
N PRO A 118 18.64 0.22 -5.55
CA PRO A 118 17.79 0.00 -6.73
C PRO A 118 17.80 -1.44 -7.26
N LYS A 119 18.88 -2.20 -7.02
CA LYS A 119 18.99 -3.63 -7.41
C LYS A 119 17.89 -4.50 -6.76
N LEU A 120 17.38 -4.12 -5.59
CA LEU A 120 16.27 -4.80 -4.91
C LEU A 120 14.94 -4.65 -5.67
N THR A 121 14.84 -3.75 -6.65
CA THR A 121 13.65 -3.62 -7.50
C THR A 121 13.30 -4.95 -8.20
N LYS A 122 14.31 -5.72 -8.62
CA LYS A 122 14.09 -7.05 -9.22
C LYS A 122 13.45 -8.01 -8.24
N GLU A 123 13.84 -7.94 -6.97
CA GLU A 123 13.34 -8.80 -5.91
C GLU A 123 11.88 -8.46 -5.57
N ILE A 124 11.49 -7.18 -5.53
CA ILE A 124 10.08 -6.82 -5.29
C ILE A 124 9.17 -7.26 -6.44
N ILE A 125 9.65 -7.21 -7.69
CA ILE A 125 8.90 -7.71 -8.87
C ILE A 125 8.74 -9.23 -8.80
N ARG A 126 9.72 -9.94 -8.23
CA ARG A 126 9.59 -11.38 -7.98
C ARG A 126 8.58 -11.65 -6.87
N LEU A 127 8.65 -10.88 -5.77
CA LEU A 127 7.74 -11.02 -4.62
C LEU A 127 6.29 -10.68 -4.97
N SER A 128 6.04 -9.76 -5.90
CA SER A 128 4.68 -9.40 -6.33
C SER A 128 3.96 -10.53 -7.08
N LYS A 129 4.68 -11.57 -7.53
CA LYS A 129 4.08 -12.75 -8.20
C LYS A 129 3.59 -13.83 -7.22
N THR A 130 3.78 -13.65 -5.92
CA THR A 130 3.30 -14.58 -4.89
C THR A 130 1.77 -14.66 -4.85
N LYS A 131 1.19 -15.74 -4.30
CA LYS A 131 -0.26 -15.83 -4.06
C LYS A 131 -0.74 -14.99 -2.86
N ASN A 132 0.16 -14.59 -1.97
CA ASN A 132 -0.19 -13.81 -0.78
C ASN A 132 -0.54 -12.36 -1.17
N LEU A 133 -1.82 -11.99 -1.01
CA LEU A 133 -2.35 -10.68 -1.39
C LEU A 133 -1.67 -9.52 -0.64
N TRP A 134 -1.31 -9.69 0.63
CA TRP A 134 -0.68 -8.64 1.44
C TRP A 134 0.74 -8.36 0.97
N ILE A 135 1.47 -9.39 0.55
CA ILE A 135 2.78 -9.18 -0.07
C ILE A 135 2.62 -8.47 -1.42
N LYS A 136 1.64 -8.84 -2.25
CA LYS A 136 1.36 -8.14 -3.51
C LYS A 136 1.08 -6.65 -3.27
N ARG A 137 0.14 -6.35 -2.38
CA ARG A 137 -0.24 -4.99 -1.98
C ARG A 137 0.97 -4.21 -1.50
N MET A 138 1.75 -4.78 -0.59
CA MET A 138 2.98 -4.16 -0.06
C MET A 138 3.99 -3.83 -1.17
N MET A 139 4.20 -4.74 -2.14
CA MET A 139 5.11 -4.48 -3.26
C MET A 139 4.59 -3.36 -4.18
N ILE A 140 3.27 -3.29 -4.43
CA ILE A 140 2.64 -2.19 -5.17
C ILE A 140 2.91 -0.86 -4.46
N HIS A 141 2.65 -0.77 -3.15
CA HIS A 141 2.88 0.44 -2.36
C HIS A 141 4.35 0.86 -2.29
N ALA A 142 5.29 -0.10 -2.29
CA ALA A 142 6.73 0.18 -2.28
C ALA A 142 7.21 1.00 -3.48
N THR A 143 6.50 0.95 -4.61
CA THR A 143 6.88 1.68 -5.82
C THR A 143 6.59 3.19 -5.74
N VAL A 144 5.83 3.65 -4.75
CA VAL A 144 5.45 5.07 -4.62
C VAL A 144 6.69 5.97 -4.43
N GLN A 145 7.67 5.55 -3.63
CA GLN A 145 8.88 6.36 -3.42
C GLN A 145 9.77 6.39 -4.68
N LEU A 146 9.84 5.27 -5.43
CA LEU A 146 10.52 5.25 -6.73
C LEU A 146 9.85 6.21 -7.73
N ALA A 147 8.52 6.24 -7.76
CA ALA A 147 7.75 7.13 -8.62
C ALA A 147 7.95 8.61 -8.27
N LYS A 148 8.00 8.96 -6.97
CA LYS A 148 8.40 10.30 -6.48
C LYS A 148 9.79 10.66 -6.99
N ASN A 149 10.71 9.71 -7.03
CA ASN A 149 12.05 9.87 -7.60
C ASN A 149 12.11 9.67 -9.13
N LYS A 150 11.05 10.09 -9.85
CA LYS A 150 10.95 10.08 -11.31
C LYS A 150 10.98 8.69 -11.99
N ASN A 151 10.92 7.58 -11.24
CA ASN A 151 10.88 6.23 -11.81
C ASN A 151 9.52 5.54 -11.57
N ILE A 152 8.58 5.78 -12.49
CA ILE A 152 7.22 5.20 -12.42
C ILE A 152 7.13 3.78 -13.00
N LYS A 153 8.15 3.32 -13.73
CA LYS A 153 8.10 2.05 -14.48
C LYS A 153 7.79 0.83 -13.59
N PRO A 154 8.42 0.67 -12.40
CA PRO A 154 8.07 -0.44 -11.51
C PRO A 154 6.62 -0.40 -11.06
N ALA A 155 6.07 0.78 -10.75
CA ALA A 155 4.69 0.92 -10.32
C ALA A 155 3.71 0.45 -11.40
N LEU A 156 3.87 0.96 -12.62
CA LEU A 156 3.01 0.59 -13.75
C LEU A 156 3.12 -0.88 -14.10
N LEU A 157 4.34 -1.45 -14.06
CA LEU A 157 4.55 -2.88 -14.28
C LEU A 157 3.80 -3.75 -13.26
N LEU A 158 3.90 -3.43 -11.97
CA LEU A 158 3.22 -4.20 -10.93
C LEU A 158 1.71 -4.06 -11.02
N ILE A 159 1.22 -2.83 -11.24
CA ILE A 159 -0.21 -2.54 -11.36
C ILE A 159 -0.79 -3.24 -12.58
N GLU A 160 -0.14 -3.20 -13.74
CA GLU A 160 -0.62 -3.85 -14.97
C GLU A 160 -0.74 -5.38 -14.78
N GLY A 161 0.24 -6.00 -14.11
CA GLY A 161 0.21 -7.43 -13.80
C GLY A 161 -0.91 -7.85 -12.83
N GLU A 162 -1.37 -6.95 -11.97
CA GLU A 162 -2.42 -7.19 -10.97
C GLU A 162 -3.73 -6.44 -11.26
N LEU A 163 -3.84 -5.84 -12.45
CA LEU A 163 -4.90 -4.86 -12.72
C LEU A 163 -6.30 -5.45 -12.66
N TYR A 164 -6.44 -6.71 -13.07
CA TYR A 164 -7.70 -7.46 -13.10
C TYR A 164 -7.80 -8.48 -11.97
N ASN A 165 -7.01 -8.32 -10.91
CA ASN A 165 -7.15 -9.12 -9.70
C ASN A 165 -8.57 -8.93 -9.13
N LYS A 166 -9.22 -10.05 -8.76
CA LYS A 166 -10.60 -10.04 -8.22
C LYS A 166 -10.65 -9.56 -6.77
N ASP A 167 -9.54 -9.59 -6.05
CA ASP A 167 -9.47 -9.15 -4.66
C ASP A 167 -9.55 -7.62 -4.56
N GLU A 168 -10.53 -7.15 -3.78
CA GLU A 168 -10.78 -5.72 -3.60
C GLU A 168 -9.60 -5.00 -2.95
N ASN A 169 -8.86 -5.63 -2.04
CA ASN A 169 -7.68 -5.01 -1.41
C ASN A 169 -6.59 -4.72 -2.44
N ILE A 170 -6.44 -5.56 -3.46
CA ILE A 170 -5.48 -5.31 -4.56
C ILE A 170 -5.99 -4.22 -5.48
N GLN A 171 -7.29 -4.22 -5.80
CA GLN A 171 -7.90 -3.16 -6.61
C GLN A 171 -7.77 -1.78 -5.95
N ILE A 172 -7.98 -1.71 -4.64
CA ILE A 172 -7.79 -0.51 -3.83
C ILE A 172 -6.33 -0.08 -3.87
N ALA A 173 -5.38 -1.00 -3.68
CA ALA A 173 -3.94 -0.70 -3.72
C ALA A 173 -3.52 -0.10 -5.06
N ASN A 174 -3.93 -0.74 -6.17
CA ASN A 174 -3.70 -0.24 -7.52
C ASN A 174 -4.26 1.18 -7.68
N GLY A 175 -5.50 1.41 -7.21
CA GLY A 175 -6.15 2.71 -7.29
C GLY A 175 -5.41 3.79 -6.49
N ILE A 176 -5.04 3.49 -5.25
CA ILE A 176 -4.30 4.40 -4.36
C ILE A 176 -2.96 4.76 -4.96
N VAL A 177 -2.18 3.79 -5.46
CA VAL A 177 -0.86 4.05 -6.04
C VAL A 177 -0.98 4.84 -7.34
N LEU A 178 -1.92 4.52 -8.23
CA LEU A 178 -2.17 5.34 -9.43
C LEU A 178 -2.54 6.78 -9.06
N ARG A 179 -3.43 6.97 -8.08
CA ARG A 179 -3.82 8.31 -7.60
C ARG A 179 -2.63 9.07 -7.04
N ASP A 180 -1.85 8.44 -6.16
CA ASP A 180 -0.71 9.06 -5.48
C ASP A 180 0.36 9.46 -6.51
N ILE A 181 0.66 8.62 -7.50
CA ILE A 181 1.61 8.94 -8.59
C ILE A 181 1.02 10.01 -9.51
N GLY A 182 -0.28 9.96 -9.80
CA GLY A 182 -0.98 10.89 -10.69
C GLY A 182 -0.94 12.34 -10.20
N LYS A 183 -0.78 12.58 -8.89
CA LYS A 183 -0.57 13.92 -8.32
C LYS A 183 0.73 14.58 -8.80
N MET A 184 1.74 13.78 -9.17
CA MET A 184 3.06 14.26 -9.60
C MET A 184 3.33 14.05 -11.09
N LYS A 185 2.69 13.03 -11.68
CA LYS A 185 2.94 12.49 -13.02
C LYS A 185 1.63 12.32 -13.79
N SER A 186 0.88 13.41 -13.86
CA SER A 186 -0.52 13.41 -14.32
C SER A 186 -0.67 12.86 -15.74
N GLU A 187 0.19 13.26 -16.69
CA GLU A 187 0.05 12.83 -18.09
C GLU A 187 0.41 11.36 -18.34
N GLU A 188 1.46 10.82 -17.72
CA GLU A 188 1.76 9.39 -17.85
C GLU A 188 0.65 8.51 -17.23
N ILE A 189 0.14 8.91 -16.06
CA ILE A 189 -0.95 8.20 -15.39
C ILE A 189 -2.26 8.32 -16.17
N LYS A 190 -2.60 9.50 -16.71
CA LYS A 190 -3.77 9.66 -17.59
C LYS A 190 -3.69 8.74 -18.79
N ARG A 191 -2.54 8.67 -19.47
CA ARG A 191 -2.33 7.74 -20.60
C ARG A 191 -2.50 6.28 -20.18
N PHE A 192 -1.94 5.88 -19.05
CA PHE A 192 -2.13 4.53 -18.51
C PHE A 192 -3.61 4.23 -18.23
N ILE A 193 -4.33 5.15 -17.57
CA ILE A 193 -5.76 4.97 -17.27
C ILE A 193 -6.60 4.92 -18.55
N LEU A 194 -6.29 5.74 -19.55
CA LEU A 194 -6.99 5.73 -20.84
C LEU A 194 -6.76 4.42 -21.61
N LYS A 195 -5.54 3.89 -21.60
CA LYS A 195 -5.19 2.57 -22.16
C LYS A 195 -6.00 1.47 -21.46
N HIS A 196 -6.11 1.55 -20.14
CA HIS A 196 -6.81 0.55 -19.32
C HIS A 196 -8.17 1.05 -18.81
N ILE A 197 -8.92 1.76 -19.65
CA ILE A 197 -10.18 2.42 -19.22
C ILE A 197 -11.22 1.43 -18.66
N GLN A 198 -11.10 0.14 -19.00
CA GLN A 198 -11.96 -0.95 -18.56
C GLN A 198 -11.46 -1.70 -17.31
N MET A 199 -10.40 -1.22 -16.65
CA MET A 199 -9.95 -1.74 -15.35
C MET A 199 -11.09 -1.81 -14.33
N PRO A 200 -10.98 -2.60 -13.25
CA PRO A 200 -12.02 -2.69 -12.22
C PRO A 200 -12.51 -1.34 -11.71
N LEU A 201 -13.81 -1.26 -11.39
CA LEU A 201 -14.45 0.00 -11.03
C LEU A 201 -13.84 0.63 -9.77
N THR A 202 -13.48 -0.18 -8.78
CA THR A 202 -12.83 0.26 -7.54
C THR A 202 -11.49 0.93 -7.85
N THR A 203 -10.60 0.27 -8.59
CA THR A 203 -9.30 0.83 -9.01
C THR A 203 -9.49 2.15 -9.76
N PHE A 204 -10.38 2.19 -10.74
CA PHE A 204 -10.59 3.39 -11.54
C PHE A 204 -11.17 4.55 -10.73
N THR A 205 -12.14 4.28 -9.86
CA THR A 205 -12.80 5.32 -9.05
C THR A 205 -11.78 6.02 -8.16
N ILE A 206 -10.93 5.25 -7.48
CA ILE A 206 -9.86 5.76 -6.62
C ILE A 206 -8.77 6.46 -7.45
N ALA A 207 -8.29 5.83 -8.53
CA ALA A 207 -7.25 6.40 -9.39
C ALA A 207 -7.65 7.76 -10.00
N THR A 208 -8.95 7.94 -10.28
CA THR A 208 -9.50 9.14 -10.92
C THR A 208 -10.20 10.08 -9.93
N GLU A 209 -9.93 9.97 -8.63
CA GLU A 209 -10.52 10.84 -7.58
C GLU A 209 -10.47 12.32 -7.96
N HIS A 210 -9.35 12.76 -8.55
CA HIS A 210 -9.14 14.14 -8.98
C HIS A 210 -9.10 14.34 -10.51
N MET A 211 -9.59 13.37 -11.31
CA MET A 211 -9.55 13.38 -12.79
C MET A 211 -10.97 13.24 -13.38
N LYS A 212 -11.77 14.31 -13.30
CA LYS A 212 -13.20 14.30 -13.71
C LYS A 212 -13.37 14.00 -15.21
N GLU A 213 -12.44 14.45 -16.03
CA GLU A 213 -12.40 14.23 -17.48
C GLU A 213 -12.35 12.74 -17.85
N LEU A 214 -11.54 11.95 -17.14
CA LEU A 214 -11.43 10.51 -17.41
C LEU A 214 -12.71 9.76 -17.05
N ARG A 215 -13.42 10.19 -15.99
CA ARG A 215 -14.72 9.63 -15.60
C ARG A 215 -15.78 9.86 -16.69
N ARG A 216 -15.79 11.04 -17.32
CA ARG A 216 -16.67 11.34 -18.46
C ARG A 216 -16.36 10.43 -19.65
N VAL A 217 -15.08 10.30 -20.01
CA VAL A 217 -14.64 9.41 -21.11
C VAL A 217 -15.09 7.97 -20.89
N ARG A 218 -14.92 7.44 -19.66
CA ARG A 218 -15.36 6.08 -19.34
C ARG A 218 -16.88 5.90 -19.48
N LYS A 219 -17.68 6.87 -19.02
CA LYS A 219 -19.15 6.85 -19.18
C LYS A 219 -19.55 6.84 -20.65
N LEU A 220 -18.95 7.69 -21.48
CA LEU A 220 -19.24 7.74 -22.92
C LEU A 220 -18.87 6.44 -23.65
N LYS A 221 -17.73 5.82 -23.30
CA LYS A 221 -17.35 4.51 -23.86
C LYS A 221 -18.32 3.40 -23.48
N LYS A 222 -18.83 3.38 -22.23
CA LYS A 222 -19.89 2.43 -21.82
C LYS A 222 -21.16 2.62 -22.65
N LEU A 223 -21.65 3.86 -22.78
CA LEU A 223 -22.85 4.18 -23.56
C LEU A 223 -22.73 3.77 -25.03
N LYS A 224 -21.57 3.98 -25.67
CA LYS A 224 -21.33 3.52 -27.06
C LYS A 224 -21.30 2.00 -27.17
N GLY A 225 -20.67 1.30 -26.22
CA GLY A 225 -20.65 -0.16 -26.18
C GLY A 225 -22.04 -0.76 -26.03
N ASP A 226 -22.89 -0.17 -25.18
CA ASP A 226 -24.26 -0.63 -24.96
C ASP A 226 -25.17 -0.34 -26.17
N LYS A 227 -24.99 0.81 -26.83
CA LYS A 227 -25.70 1.12 -28.10
C LYS A 227 -25.36 0.11 -29.20
N ASN A 228 -24.09 -0.29 -29.32
CA ASN A 228 -23.69 -1.32 -30.30
C ASN A 228 -24.25 -2.70 -29.94
N LYS A 229 -24.36 -3.05 -28.65
CA LYS A 229 -25.03 -4.29 -28.20
C LYS A 229 -26.54 -4.28 -28.46
N GLY A 230 -27.21 -3.14 -28.27
CA GLY A 230 -28.64 -2.97 -28.56
C GLY A 230 -28.96 -3.03 -30.06
N PHE A 231 -28.05 -2.55 -30.92
CA PHE A 231 -28.16 -2.71 -32.37
C PHE A 231 -27.97 -4.17 -32.80
N PHE A 232 -26.99 -4.87 -32.21
CA PHE A 232 -26.76 -6.29 -32.48
C PHE A 232 -27.96 -7.16 -32.04
N TRP A 233 -28.55 -6.90 -30.87
CA TRP A 233 -29.76 -7.58 -30.41
C TRP A 233 -31.00 -7.27 -31.28
N ARG A 234 -31.14 -6.05 -31.81
CA ARG A 234 -32.19 -5.70 -32.77
C ARG A 234 -32.04 -6.41 -34.11
N LEU A 235 -30.82 -6.60 -34.60
CA LEU A 235 -30.55 -7.36 -35.83
C LEU A 235 -30.82 -8.86 -35.64
N VAL A 236 -30.46 -9.42 -34.49
CA VAL A 236 -30.71 -10.84 -34.17
C VAL A 236 -32.20 -11.13 -33.96
N ASN A 237 -32.97 -10.18 -33.40
CA ASN A 237 -34.41 -10.35 -33.20
C ASN A 237 -35.28 -9.99 -34.43
N ASN A 238 -34.79 -9.16 -35.36
CA ASN A 238 -35.48 -8.85 -36.62
C ASN A 238 -35.19 -9.87 -37.75
N GLY A 239 -34.40 -10.91 -37.48
CA GLY A 239 -34.05 -11.98 -38.43
C GLY A 239 -35.09 -13.10 -38.56
N LYS A 240 -36.39 -12.85 -38.33
CA LYS A 240 -37.46 -13.80 -38.67
C LYS A 240 -38.37 -13.26 -39.76
N ARG A 241 -38.38 -14.01 -40.87
CA ARG A 241 -39.27 -14.00 -42.04
C ARG A 241 -38.99 -12.96 -43.11
N ILE A 242 -38.06 -13.31 -44.00
CA ILE A 242 -38.35 -13.30 -45.43
C ILE A 242 -37.90 -14.66 -45.98
N GLN A 243 -38.86 -15.54 -46.23
CA GLN A 243 -38.73 -16.62 -47.20
C GLN A 243 -39.91 -16.45 -48.17
N LEU A 244 -39.56 -16.36 -49.45
CA LEU A 244 -40.45 -16.55 -50.59
C LEU A 244 -41.09 -17.95 -50.53
#